data_AF-A0A956DAJ3-F1
#
_entry.id   AF-A0A956DAJ3-F1
#
_cell.length_a   1.000
_cell.length_b   1.000
_cell.length_c   1.000
_cell.angle_alpha   90.00
_cell.angle_beta   90.00
_cell.angle_gamma   90.00
#
_symmetry.space_group_name_H-M   'P 1'
#
loop_
_entity.id
_entity.type
_entity.pdbx_description
1 polymer ?
#
loop_
_entity_poly.entity_id
_entity_poly.type
_entity_poly.pdbx_seq_one_letter_code
_entity_poly.pdbx_strand_id
1 'polypeptide(L)'
;MRVRARVGLVGGLVVLCACAADRSGLAGRGGTDAGVPDDADVRVDGAVDAGRDASREDAGDGGPLDGGLDGGPGDAGPPPCAVHVSEGGDDGAAGTAVDPLATLDEALSRATSGQVVCVSEGSYDGAAVVSRGVVLRGGYCDGFETEDPVGCVTTLTSSGAEGLVIDADGVVLETLALETGDASGRGNSSVVVRVASGRGVVLRALQLRAGDGSNGENADDGASGDDGGDAETGAQGGSEDTRAAGGAPGDSTCGAMGGRGGSGGLALTGAGEMGSMGSGGAAGGTGGANRGYSEPGVGGPGDPGMEASDGADGAAGGAAGTLSADGRYVPAAGAMGTAGTAGGGGGGGGGGGGESTVSPPRRYSG
;
A
#
# COMPACT_ATOMS: atom_id res chain seq x y z
N MET A 1 -15.71 31.59 0.08
CA MET A 1 -15.04 31.42 -1.23
C MET A 1 -15.81 30.33 -1.98
N ARG A 2 -16.61 30.67 -2.99
CA ARG A 2 -17.47 29.71 -3.71
C ARG A 2 -16.64 29.01 -4.79
N VAL A 3 -16.41 27.71 -4.67
CA VAL A 3 -15.86 26.90 -5.76
C VAL A 3 -17.03 26.36 -6.57
N ARG A 4 -17.33 27.02 -7.70
CA ARG A 4 -18.13 26.40 -8.76
C ARG A 4 -17.19 25.50 -9.57
N ALA A 5 -17.19 24.21 -9.30
CA ALA A 5 -16.55 23.24 -10.18
C ALA A 5 -17.42 23.06 -11.43
N ARG A 6 -17.12 23.82 -12.49
CA ARG A 6 -17.53 23.43 -13.85
C ARG A 6 -16.57 22.35 -14.32
N VAL A 7 -16.98 21.10 -14.18
CA VAL A 7 -16.27 19.96 -14.77
C VAL A 7 -16.63 19.90 -16.25
N GLY A 8 -15.76 20.47 -17.09
CA GLY A 8 -15.78 20.22 -18.52
C GLY A 8 -15.21 18.83 -18.77
N LEU A 9 -16.07 17.84 -19.00
CA LEU A 9 -15.67 16.44 -19.21
C LEU A 9 -15.21 16.24 -20.65
N VAL A 10 -13.91 16.06 -20.85
CA VAL A 10 -13.37 15.27 -21.97
C VAL A 10 -12.85 13.99 -21.33
N GLY A 11 -13.66 12.93 -21.35
CA GLY A 11 -13.30 11.55 -20.97
C GLY A 11 -12.47 11.40 -19.69
N GLY A 12 -13.10 11.48 -18.51
CA GLY A 12 -12.43 11.21 -17.24
C GLY A 12 -13.39 10.61 -16.22
N LEU A 13 -13.23 9.32 -15.95
CA LEU A 13 -13.89 8.53 -14.92
C LEU A 13 -13.41 8.98 -13.53
N VAL A 14 -14.32 9.23 -12.59
CA VAL A 14 -13.97 9.46 -11.18
C VAL A 14 -14.06 8.11 -10.46
N VAL A 15 -12.90 7.55 -10.12
CA VAL A 15 -12.81 6.36 -9.28
C VAL A 15 -12.45 6.82 -7.87
N LEU A 16 -13.39 6.67 -6.94
CA LEU A 16 -13.10 6.76 -5.51
C LEU A 16 -12.65 5.36 -5.07
N CYS A 17 -11.35 5.06 -5.21
CA CYS A 17 -10.75 3.87 -4.62
C CYS A 17 -10.11 4.26 -3.29
N ALA A 18 -10.62 3.69 -2.19
CA ALA A 18 -9.86 3.59 -0.94
C ALA A 18 -8.94 2.38 -1.08
N CYS A 19 -7.70 2.58 -1.55
CA CYS A 19 -6.65 1.59 -1.33
C CYS A 19 -6.05 1.89 0.04
N ALA A 20 -6.29 1.02 1.01
CA ALA A 20 -5.43 0.94 2.18
C ALA A 20 -4.03 0.55 1.68
N ALA A 21 -3.16 1.54 1.49
CA ALA A 21 -1.75 1.28 1.28
C ALA A 21 -1.19 0.77 2.60
N ASP A 22 -1.04 -0.54 2.74
CA ASP A 22 -0.25 -1.12 3.82
C ASP A 22 1.18 -0.56 3.71
N ARG A 23 1.55 0.30 4.66
CA ARG A 23 2.91 0.81 4.84
C ARG A 23 3.72 -0.14 5.73
N SER A 24 3.66 -1.45 5.47
CA SER A 24 4.55 -2.42 6.11
C SER A 24 5.79 -2.64 5.24
N GLY A 25 6.72 -1.68 5.29
CA GLY A 25 7.98 -1.76 4.53
C GLY A 25 9.17 -1.01 5.13
N LEU A 26 9.09 -0.56 6.38
CA LEU A 26 10.23 -0.04 7.12
C LEU A 26 10.50 -0.97 8.31
N ALA A 27 11.26 -2.02 8.04
CA ALA A 27 11.89 -2.82 9.08
C ALA A 27 12.85 -1.90 9.87
N GLY A 28 12.43 -1.50 11.08
CA GLY A 28 13.16 -0.54 11.88
C GLY A 28 12.75 -0.54 13.34
N ARG A 29 13.09 -1.62 14.06
CA ARG A 29 13.22 -1.74 15.52
C ARG A 29 11.94 -1.65 16.37
N GLY A 30 11.50 -2.81 16.87
CA GLY A 30 11.33 -3.09 18.30
C GLY A 30 10.51 -2.14 19.19
N GLY A 31 9.58 -1.38 18.63
CA GLY A 31 8.57 -0.65 19.41
C GLY A 31 7.28 -1.44 19.42
N THR A 32 6.70 -1.69 20.59
CA THR A 32 5.30 -2.07 20.72
C THR A 32 4.46 -0.94 20.12
N ASP A 33 3.99 -1.12 18.89
CA ASP A 33 3.09 -0.17 18.25
C ASP A 33 1.73 -0.27 18.91
N ALA A 34 1.31 0.83 19.53
CA ALA A 34 -0.02 0.98 20.07
C ALA A 34 -0.94 1.16 18.86
N GLY A 35 -1.66 0.09 18.51
CA GLY A 35 -2.63 0.09 17.43
C GLY A 35 -3.44 1.38 17.44
N VAL A 36 -3.33 2.12 16.35
CA VAL A 36 -4.28 3.20 16.06
C VAL A 36 -5.60 2.47 15.77
N PRO A 37 -6.68 2.71 16.53
CA PRO A 37 -7.95 2.07 16.24
C PRO A 37 -8.45 2.48 14.85
N ASP A 38 -8.86 1.51 14.05
CA ASP A 38 -9.38 1.64 12.68
C ASP A 38 -10.79 2.29 12.62
N ASP A 39 -11.22 2.98 13.68
CA ASP A 39 -12.50 3.70 13.75
C ASP A 39 -12.40 5.12 13.15
N ALA A 40 -11.63 5.29 12.07
CA ALA A 40 -11.74 6.49 11.24
C ALA A 40 -12.97 6.36 10.35
N ASP A 41 -14.14 6.43 11.00
CA ASP A 41 -15.41 6.79 10.41
C ASP A 41 -15.15 8.07 9.60
N VAL A 42 -14.95 7.96 8.28
CA VAL A 42 -14.90 9.11 7.37
C VAL A 42 -16.33 9.64 7.30
N ARG A 43 -16.76 10.23 8.42
CA ARG A 43 -17.85 11.18 8.41
C ARG A 43 -17.28 12.34 7.62
N VAL A 44 -17.66 12.38 6.35
CA VAL A 44 -17.84 13.65 5.68
C VAL A 44 -18.92 14.33 6.48
N ASP A 45 -18.53 15.00 7.57
CA ASP A 45 -19.32 16.01 8.23
C ASP A 45 -19.47 17.12 7.20
N GLY A 46 -20.35 16.87 6.23
CA GLY A 46 -21.10 17.90 5.58
C GLY A 46 -21.78 18.61 6.72
N ALA A 47 -21.13 19.65 7.23
CA ALA A 47 -21.78 20.68 7.99
C ALA A 47 -22.99 21.08 7.15
N VAL A 48 -24.14 20.52 7.54
CA VAL A 48 -25.45 20.96 7.15
C VAL A 48 -25.47 22.40 7.63
N ASP A 49 -25.16 23.32 6.72
CA ASP A 49 -25.47 24.73 6.85
C ASP A 49 -26.99 24.85 6.78
N ALA A 50 -27.64 24.39 7.86
CA ALA A 50 -29.02 24.69 8.15
C ALA A 50 -29.09 26.19 8.43
N GLY A 51 -29.35 26.96 7.39
CA GLY A 51 -30.00 28.25 7.43
C GLY A 51 -29.51 29.20 8.52
N ARG A 52 -28.50 30.01 8.19
CA ARG A 52 -28.43 31.35 8.75
C ARG A 52 -28.01 32.36 7.69
N ASP A 53 -28.94 32.61 6.77
CA ASP A 53 -28.98 33.89 6.07
C ASP A 53 -29.27 34.96 7.12
N ALA A 54 -28.19 35.56 7.62
CA ALA A 54 -28.21 36.68 8.53
C ALA A 54 -28.27 38.01 7.77
N SER A 55 -29.07 38.12 6.70
CA SER A 55 -29.60 39.41 6.25
C SER A 55 -30.94 39.70 6.92
N ARG A 56 -30.84 39.89 8.24
CA ARG A 56 -31.83 40.66 9.00
C ARG A 56 -31.66 42.11 8.57
N GLU A 57 -32.68 42.62 7.86
CA GLU A 57 -33.14 44.02 7.64
C GLU A 57 -33.73 44.05 6.22
N ASP A 58 -35.02 43.77 6.04
CA ASP A 58 -36.00 44.85 6.15
C ASP A 58 -37.32 44.36 6.76
N ALA A 59 -37.73 45.06 7.81
CA ALA A 59 -38.99 44.88 8.49
C ALA A 59 -39.95 45.96 7.99
N GLY A 60 -40.86 45.61 7.08
CA GLY A 60 -42.07 46.40 6.90
C GLY A 60 -42.62 46.52 5.49
N ASP A 61 -43.13 45.43 4.92
CA ASP A 61 -44.32 45.53 4.06
C ASP A 61 -45.25 44.32 4.25
N GLY A 62 -46.26 44.51 5.10
CA GLY A 62 -47.39 43.59 5.23
C GLY A 62 -48.35 43.64 4.04
N GLY A 63 -47.81 43.57 2.81
CA GLY A 63 -48.60 43.34 1.61
C GLY A 63 -48.84 41.83 1.42
N PRO A 64 -50.01 41.40 0.93
CA PRO A 64 -50.16 40.05 0.42
C PRO A 64 -49.31 39.95 -0.85
N LEU A 65 -48.03 39.59 -0.69
CA LEU A 65 -47.20 39.14 -1.79
C LEU A 65 -47.82 37.85 -2.31
N ASP A 66 -48.54 38.07 -3.40
CA ASP A 66 -48.94 37.12 -4.41
C ASP A 66 -47.84 36.09 -4.68
N GLY A 67 -48.19 34.82 -4.51
CA GLY A 67 -47.30 33.72 -4.80
C GLY A 67 -47.05 33.57 -6.31
N GLY A 68 -46.03 34.24 -6.84
CA GLY A 68 -45.67 34.00 -8.23
C GLY A 68 -44.52 34.80 -8.79
N LEU A 69 -43.38 34.92 -8.09
CA LEU A 69 -42.17 35.54 -8.67
C LEU A 69 -40.82 34.91 -8.24
N ASP A 70 -40.77 33.64 -7.85
CA ASP A 70 -39.55 32.81 -7.93
C ASP A 70 -39.65 31.69 -8.98
N GLY A 71 -40.85 31.38 -9.48
CA GLY A 71 -41.17 30.41 -10.55
C GLY A 71 -40.56 30.70 -11.92
N GLY A 72 -39.24 30.84 -11.99
CA GLY A 72 -38.50 30.50 -13.18
C GLY A 72 -38.84 29.06 -13.59
N PRO A 73 -38.67 28.70 -14.87
CA PRO A 73 -39.01 27.37 -15.41
C PRO A 73 -38.16 26.20 -14.85
N GLY A 74 -37.62 26.31 -13.63
CA GLY A 74 -36.80 25.33 -12.94
C GLY A 74 -37.28 24.92 -11.55
N ASP A 75 -38.31 25.55 -10.98
CA ASP A 75 -38.85 25.19 -9.66
C ASP A 75 -40.05 24.24 -9.74
N ALA A 76 -40.14 23.49 -10.84
CA ALA A 76 -40.93 22.26 -10.80
C ALA A 76 -40.28 21.40 -9.71
N GLY A 77 -41.03 21.12 -8.64
CA GLY A 77 -40.61 20.21 -7.59
C GLY A 77 -40.09 18.89 -8.18
N PRO A 78 -39.37 18.08 -7.38
CA PRO A 78 -38.80 16.84 -7.87
C PRO A 78 -39.85 16.02 -8.63
N PRO A 79 -39.50 15.42 -9.78
CA PRO A 79 -40.45 14.64 -10.57
C PRO A 79 -41.08 13.54 -9.70
N PRO A 80 -42.38 13.26 -9.89
CA PRO A 80 -43.09 12.28 -9.07
C PRO A 80 -42.54 10.87 -9.28
N CYS A 81 -42.62 10.05 -8.22
CA CYS A 81 -42.29 8.63 -8.26
C CYS A 81 -43.18 7.88 -9.26
N ALA A 82 -42.58 7.15 -10.20
CA ALA A 82 -43.29 6.32 -11.17
C ALA A 82 -43.38 4.86 -10.71
N VAL A 83 -42.37 4.38 -9.99
CA VAL A 83 -42.27 3.01 -9.47
C VAL A 83 -41.88 3.08 -8.00
N HIS A 84 -42.48 2.23 -7.17
CA HIS A 84 -42.29 2.21 -5.73
C HIS A 84 -41.81 0.83 -5.27
N VAL A 85 -40.85 0.81 -4.34
CA VAL A 85 -40.23 -0.41 -3.81
C VAL A 85 -40.26 -0.35 -2.28
N SER A 86 -40.69 -1.44 -1.63
CA SER A 86 -40.67 -1.58 -0.18
C SER A 86 -40.36 -3.03 0.24
N GLU A 87 -39.71 -3.25 1.39
CA GLU A 87 -39.41 -4.61 1.90
C GLU A 87 -40.66 -5.51 2.04
N GLY A 88 -41.83 -4.91 2.30
CA GLY A 88 -43.11 -5.61 2.42
C GLY A 88 -43.91 -5.71 1.12
N GLY A 89 -43.32 -5.32 -0.02
CA GLY A 89 -43.99 -5.30 -1.32
C GLY A 89 -44.19 -6.70 -1.93
N ASP A 90 -44.73 -6.72 -3.15
CA ASP A 90 -44.87 -7.94 -3.97
C ASP A 90 -44.39 -7.63 -5.40
N ASP A 91 -43.50 -8.44 -5.95
CA ASP A 91 -43.03 -8.26 -7.33
C ASP A 91 -44.14 -8.53 -8.37
N GLY A 92 -45.26 -9.14 -7.97
CA GLY A 92 -46.49 -9.22 -8.76
C GLY A 92 -47.37 -7.96 -8.71
N ALA A 93 -47.10 -7.02 -7.81
CA ALA A 93 -47.87 -5.80 -7.59
C ALA A 93 -47.81 -4.81 -8.76
N ALA A 94 -48.60 -3.74 -8.73
CA ALA A 94 -48.58 -2.70 -9.76
C ALA A 94 -47.32 -1.79 -9.72
N GLY A 95 -46.58 -1.76 -8.60
CA GLY A 95 -45.45 -0.86 -8.37
C GLY A 95 -45.87 0.59 -8.04
N THR A 96 -47.05 0.73 -7.47
CA THR A 96 -47.57 2.02 -6.98
C THR A 96 -47.28 2.19 -5.49
N ALA A 97 -47.41 3.39 -4.93
CA ALA A 97 -47.17 3.62 -3.50
C ALA A 97 -48.04 2.73 -2.58
N VAL A 98 -49.27 2.40 -2.99
CA VAL A 98 -50.20 1.54 -2.23
C VAL A 98 -50.03 0.05 -2.51
N ASP A 99 -49.29 -0.30 -3.56
CA ASP A 99 -49.04 -1.67 -4.02
C ASP A 99 -47.60 -1.75 -4.57
N PRO A 100 -46.58 -1.60 -3.68
CA PRO A 100 -45.18 -1.48 -4.08
C PRO A 100 -44.56 -2.83 -4.44
N LEU A 101 -43.49 -2.79 -5.22
CA LEU A 101 -42.68 -3.96 -5.54
C LEU A 101 -41.81 -4.38 -4.35
N ALA A 102 -41.43 -5.66 -4.29
CA ALA A 102 -40.59 -6.18 -3.23
C ALA A 102 -39.09 -5.94 -3.53
N THR A 103 -38.69 -6.06 -4.79
CA THR A 103 -37.27 -6.04 -5.19
C THR A 103 -36.91 -4.86 -6.09
N LEU A 104 -35.65 -4.43 -5.97
CA LEU A 104 -35.10 -3.37 -6.81
C LEU A 104 -34.95 -3.83 -8.27
N ASP A 105 -34.60 -5.10 -8.50
CA ASP A 105 -34.45 -5.66 -9.85
C ASP A 105 -35.76 -5.59 -10.63
N GLU A 106 -36.90 -5.92 -10.01
CA GLU A 106 -38.20 -5.81 -10.68
C GLU A 106 -38.59 -4.35 -10.92
N ALA A 107 -38.26 -3.45 -9.99
CA ALA A 107 -38.49 -2.02 -10.19
C ALA A 107 -37.72 -1.46 -11.38
N LEU A 108 -36.44 -1.82 -11.50
CA LEU A 108 -35.58 -1.41 -12.61
C LEU A 108 -35.98 -2.07 -13.93
N SER A 109 -36.53 -3.29 -13.89
CA SER A 109 -37.06 -3.99 -15.07
C SER A 109 -38.27 -3.25 -15.66
N ARG A 110 -39.12 -2.66 -14.81
CA ARG A 110 -40.33 -1.92 -15.18
C ARG A 110 -40.10 -0.44 -15.47
N ALA A 111 -39.14 0.19 -14.80
CA ALA A 111 -38.85 1.60 -15.00
C ALA A 111 -38.37 1.87 -16.44
N THR A 112 -38.81 2.99 -16.99
CA THR A 112 -38.39 3.52 -18.29
C THR A 112 -37.47 4.71 -18.11
N SER A 113 -36.69 5.04 -19.14
CA SER A 113 -35.73 6.14 -19.06
C SER A 113 -36.41 7.48 -18.71
N GLY A 114 -35.85 8.21 -17.75
CA GLY A 114 -36.36 9.46 -17.19
C GLY A 114 -37.32 9.29 -16.02
N GLN A 115 -37.71 8.06 -15.66
CA GLN A 115 -38.59 7.83 -14.52
C GLN A 115 -37.84 7.83 -13.17
N VAL A 116 -38.58 8.15 -12.11
CA VAL A 116 -38.11 8.06 -10.73
C VAL A 116 -38.62 6.76 -10.10
N VAL A 117 -37.69 6.01 -9.52
CA VAL A 117 -37.93 4.84 -8.68
C VAL A 117 -37.70 5.27 -7.24
N CYS A 118 -38.75 5.22 -6.43
CA CYS A 118 -38.71 5.58 -5.02
C CYS A 118 -38.67 4.32 -4.16
N VAL A 119 -37.73 4.28 -3.23
CA VAL A 119 -37.46 3.13 -2.39
C VAL A 119 -37.71 3.52 -0.94
N SER A 120 -38.53 2.75 -0.24
CA SER A 120 -38.77 3.00 1.18
C SER A 120 -37.53 2.66 2.01
N GLU A 121 -37.54 3.06 3.27
CA GLU A 121 -36.61 2.57 4.27
C GLU A 121 -36.58 1.03 4.28
N GLY A 122 -35.43 0.48 4.66
CA GLY A 122 -35.19 -0.96 4.68
C GLY A 122 -33.86 -1.36 4.05
N SER A 123 -33.57 -2.66 4.07
CA SER A 123 -32.39 -3.28 3.47
C SER A 123 -32.79 -4.10 2.26
N TYR A 124 -32.24 -3.76 1.10
CA TYR A 124 -32.54 -4.42 -0.17
C TYR A 124 -31.30 -5.14 -0.68
N ASP A 125 -31.37 -6.47 -0.69
CA ASP A 125 -30.30 -7.30 -1.23
C ASP A 125 -30.31 -7.29 -2.75
N GLY A 126 -29.13 -7.13 -3.35
CA GLY A 126 -28.92 -7.36 -4.78
C GLY A 126 -27.85 -6.48 -5.40
N ALA A 127 -26.96 -7.11 -6.18
CA ALA A 127 -26.12 -6.39 -7.13
C ALA A 127 -26.97 -5.99 -8.34
N ALA A 128 -27.66 -4.85 -8.24
CA ALA A 128 -28.51 -4.38 -9.32
C ALA A 128 -27.69 -3.79 -10.48
N VAL A 129 -28.11 -4.10 -11.71
CA VAL A 129 -27.57 -3.48 -12.93
C VAL A 129 -28.55 -2.43 -13.44
N VAL A 130 -28.18 -1.17 -13.37
CA VAL A 130 -28.98 -0.05 -13.88
C VAL A 130 -28.68 0.13 -15.36
N SER A 131 -29.48 -0.55 -16.19
CA SER A 131 -29.35 -0.57 -17.66
C SER A 131 -30.16 0.52 -18.38
N ARG A 132 -30.81 1.43 -17.63
CA ARG A 132 -31.62 2.54 -18.16
C ARG A 132 -31.38 3.80 -17.34
N GLY A 133 -31.49 4.97 -17.97
CA GLY A 133 -31.36 6.26 -17.30
C GLY A 133 -32.53 6.54 -16.36
N VAL A 134 -32.44 6.13 -15.11
CA VAL A 134 -33.49 6.33 -14.10
C VAL A 134 -32.96 7.16 -12.93
N VAL A 135 -33.88 7.75 -12.17
CA VAL A 135 -33.57 8.35 -10.87
C VAL A 135 -33.94 7.33 -9.80
N LEU A 136 -32.97 6.82 -9.05
CA LEU A 136 -33.20 5.97 -7.90
C LEU A 136 -33.08 6.81 -6.63
N ARG A 137 -34.16 6.90 -5.86
CA ARG A 137 -34.23 7.74 -4.66
C ARG A 137 -34.68 6.94 -3.44
N GLY A 138 -33.85 6.94 -2.41
CA GLY A 138 -34.16 6.37 -1.09
C GLY A 138 -34.68 7.42 -0.10
N GLY A 139 -34.90 7.01 1.15
CA GLY A 139 -35.28 7.95 2.21
C GLY A 139 -36.78 8.04 2.49
N TYR A 140 -37.60 7.14 1.93
CA TYR A 140 -39.06 7.22 2.05
C TYR A 140 -39.60 6.39 3.23
N CYS A 141 -40.54 6.92 3.99
CA CYS A 141 -41.26 6.22 5.06
C CYS A 141 -42.75 6.55 5.00
N ASP A 142 -43.53 5.97 5.92
CA ASP A 142 -44.98 6.18 6.03
C ASP A 142 -45.73 5.90 4.72
N GLY A 143 -45.34 4.85 3.99
CA GLY A 143 -45.97 4.53 2.70
C GLY A 143 -45.67 5.57 1.60
N PHE A 144 -44.45 6.12 1.60
CA PHE A 144 -43.95 7.12 0.65
C PHE A 144 -44.56 8.53 0.82
N GLU A 145 -45.24 8.80 1.93
CA GLU A 145 -45.77 10.13 2.24
C GLU A 145 -44.70 11.09 2.77
N THR A 146 -43.66 10.54 3.41
CA THR A 146 -42.58 11.29 4.04
C THR A 146 -41.24 10.95 3.38
N GLU A 147 -40.46 11.96 2.99
CA GLU A 147 -39.06 11.82 2.60
C GLU A 147 -38.17 12.36 3.73
N ASP A 148 -37.52 11.45 4.46
CA ASP A 148 -36.54 11.74 5.50
C ASP A 148 -35.32 10.80 5.34
N PRO A 149 -34.31 11.19 4.54
CA PRO A 149 -33.13 10.38 4.31
C PRO A 149 -32.28 10.09 5.57
N VAL A 150 -32.51 10.81 6.66
CA VAL A 150 -31.78 10.63 7.93
C VAL A 150 -32.54 9.67 8.85
N GLY A 151 -33.85 9.84 8.96
CA GLY A 151 -34.72 8.99 9.79
C GLY A 151 -35.14 7.67 9.12
N CYS A 152 -35.25 7.66 7.80
CA CYS A 152 -35.87 6.59 7.00
C CYS A 152 -34.85 6.02 6.01
N VAL A 153 -33.76 5.45 6.52
CA VAL A 153 -32.60 5.03 5.71
C VAL A 153 -32.95 3.86 4.79
N THR A 154 -32.67 4.03 3.50
CA THR A 154 -32.70 2.97 2.49
C THR A 154 -31.29 2.45 2.25
N THR A 155 -31.04 1.18 2.53
CA THR A 155 -29.73 0.54 2.34
C THR A 155 -29.80 -0.50 1.22
N LEU A 156 -28.91 -0.40 0.24
CA LEU A 156 -28.70 -1.42 -0.78
C LEU A 156 -27.50 -2.28 -0.38
N THR A 157 -27.71 -3.56 -0.18
CA THR A 157 -26.69 -4.50 0.30
C THR A 157 -26.29 -5.49 -0.79
N SER A 158 -24.98 -5.73 -0.93
CA SER A 158 -24.45 -6.84 -1.72
C SER A 158 -23.51 -7.67 -0.85
N SER A 159 -23.76 -8.97 -0.79
CA SER A 159 -22.85 -9.91 -0.12
C SER A 159 -21.54 -10.12 -0.87
N GLY A 160 -21.50 -9.73 -2.16
CA GLY A 160 -20.30 -9.77 -2.98
C GLY A 160 -19.46 -8.50 -2.88
N ALA A 161 -18.28 -8.57 -3.49
CA ALA A 161 -17.33 -7.46 -3.62
C ALA A 161 -17.78 -6.38 -4.62
N GLU A 162 -18.94 -6.53 -5.24
CA GLU A 162 -19.45 -5.58 -6.23
C GLU A 162 -20.91 -5.27 -5.90
N GLY A 163 -21.20 -3.98 -5.77
CA GLY A 163 -22.53 -3.45 -5.48
C GLY A 163 -23.26 -3.09 -6.76
N LEU A 164 -23.69 -1.84 -6.84
CA LEU A 164 -24.52 -1.33 -7.94
C LEU A 164 -23.67 -1.08 -9.20
N VAL A 165 -24.11 -1.63 -10.33
CA VAL A 165 -23.46 -1.40 -11.64
C VAL A 165 -24.34 -0.50 -12.49
N ILE A 166 -23.80 0.64 -12.93
CA ILE A 166 -24.46 1.58 -13.82
C ILE A 166 -23.97 1.32 -15.25
N ASP A 167 -24.91 0.98 -16.14
CA ASP A 167 -24.68 0.69 -17.55
C ASP A 167 -25.67 1.47 -18.43
N ALA A 168 -25.81 2.78 -18.14
CA ALA A 168 -26.73 3.67 -18.84
C ALA A 168 -26.37 5.15 -18.66
N ASP A 169 -26.80 5.96 -19.63
CA ASP A 169 -26.76 7.42 -19.54
C ASP A 169 -27.87 7.97 -18.64
N GLY A 170 -27.60 9.09 -17.96
CA GLY A 170 -28.61 9.86 -17.23
C GLY A 170 -29.10 9.22 -15.93
N VAL A 171 -28.35 8.28 -15.36
CA VAL A 171 -28.68 7.68 -14.06
C VAL A 171 -28.42 8.67 -12.93
N VAL A 172 -29.36 8.78 -12.01
CA VAL A 172 -29.24 9.61 -10.81
C VAL A 172 -29.49 8.74 -9.59
N LEU A 173 -28.56 8.73 -8.64
CA LEU A 173 -28.72 8.07 -7.34
C LEU A 173 -28.84 9.15 -6.27
N GLU A 174 -29.89 9.08 -5.46
CA GLU A 174 -30.20 10.09 -4.45
C GLU A 174 -30.55 9.42 -3.12
N THR A 175 -30.00 9.91 -2.01
CA THR A 175 -30.47 9.59 -0.65
C THR A 175 -30.50 8.10 -0.32
N LEU A 176 -29.47 7.36 -0.76
CA LEU A 176 -29.29 5.92 -0.53
C LEU A 176 -28.02 5.66 0.31
N ALA A 177 -28.06 4.63 1.14
CA ALA A 177 -26.89 3.93 1.63
C ALA A 177 -26.61 2.72 0.73
N LEU A 178 -25.35 2.48 0.39
CA LEU A 178 -24.93 1.31 -0.38
C LEU A 178 -23.75 0.64 0.30
N GLU A 179 -23.85 -0.68 0.46
CA GLU A 179 -22.89 -1.49 1.19
C GLU A 179 -22.51 -2.76 0.41
N THR A 180 -21.22 -3.06 0.35
CA THR A 180 -20.70 -4.31 -0.24
C THR A 180 -19.93 -5.14 0.77
N GLY A 181 -19.87 -6.44 0.52
CA GLY A 181 -19.01 -7.37 1.26
C GLY A 181 -17.55 -7.27 0.83
N ASP A 182 -16.71 -8.05 1.51
CA ASP A 182 -15.27 -8.11 1.23
C ASP A 182 -14.99 -8.78 -0.13
N ALA A 183 -13.91 -8.34 -0.76
CA ALA A 183 -13.35 -9.06 -1.90
C ALA A 183 -12.86 -10.44 -1.48
N SER A 184 -13.13 -11.44 -2.32
CA SER A 184 -12.57 -12.78 -2.18
C SER A 184 -11.65 -13.06 -3.36
N GLY A 185 -10.54 -13.76 -3.11
CA GLY A 185 -9.53 -14.05 -4.14
C GLY A 185 -8.49 -12.94 -4.32
N ARG A 186 -7.24 -13.33 -4.55
CA ARG A 186 -6.09 -12.41 -4.60
C ARG A 186 -6.27 -11.33 -5.68
N GLY A 187 -5.89 -10.11 -5.35
CA GLY A 187 -5.93 -8.97 -6.27
C GLY A 187 -7.34 -8.47 -6.61
N ASN A 188 -8.39 -8.94 -5.93
CA ASN A 188 -9.75 -8.43 -6.12
C ASN A 188 -10.00 -7.18 -5.25
N SER A 189 -10.84 -6.28 -5.74
CA SER A 189 -11.30 -5.07 -5.03
C SER A 189 -12.75 -5.20 -4.61
N SER A 190 -13.13 -4.55 -3.50
CA SER A 190 -14.54 -4.31 -3.16
C SER A 190 -14.97 -2.95 -3.70
N VAL A 191 -16.08 -2.89 -4.44
CA VAL A 191 -16.56 -1.72 -5.19
C VAL A 191 -18.06 -1.54 -4.99
N VAL A 192 -18.45 -0.45 -4.32
CA VAL A 192 -19.86 -0.15 -4.00
C VAL A 192 -20.68 0.27 -5.21
N VAL A 193 -20.11 1.16 -6.03
CA VAL A 193 -20.75 1.65 -7.27
C VAL A 193 -19.72 1.60 -8.38
N ARG A 194 -20.07 0.96 -9.50
CA ARG A 194 -19.26 0.98 -10.72
C ARG A 194 -20.07 1.55 -11.88
N VAL A 195 -19.52 2.54 -12.57
CA VAL A 195 -20.06 3.03 -13.84
C VAL A 195 -19.38 2.28 -14.98
N ALA A 196 -19.99 1.18 -15.42
CA ALA A 196 -19.53 0.36 -16.53
C ALA A 196 -19.67 1.11 -17.85
N SER A 197 -20.81 1.75 -18.04
CA SER A 197 -21.06 2.72 -19.11
C SER A 197 -22.05 3.78 -18.64
N GLY A 198 -21.93 4.99 -19.17
CA GLY A 198 -22.87 6.05 -18.84
C GLY A 198 -22.28 7.45 -18.87
N ARG A 199 -23.10 8.41 -19.29
CA ARG A 199 -22.83 9.85 -19.28
C ARG A 199 -23.89 10.54 -18.44
N GLY A 200 -23.50 11.63 -17.76
CA GLY A 200 -24.44 12.37 -16.93
C GLY A 200 -24.92 11.59 -15.72
N VAL A 201 -24.10 10.66 -15.21
CA VAL A 201 -24.38 9.98 -13.94
C VAL A 201 -24.23 10.98 -12.80
N VAL A 202 -25.22 11.04 -11.92
CA VAL A 202 -25.24 11.95 -10.76
C VAL A 202 -25.39 11.13 -9.49
N LEU A 203 -24.49 11.35 -8.54
CA LEU A 203 -24.51 10.75 -7.21
C LEU A 203 -24.78 11.88 -6.20
N ARG A 204 -25.91 11.84 -5.48
CA ARG A 204 -26.32 12.91 -4.56
C ARG A 204 -26.70 12.34 -3.19
N ALA A 205 -26.08 12.89 -2.14
CA ALA A 205 -26.39 12.53 -0.75
C ALA A 205 -26.36 11.01 -0.50
N LEU A 206 -25.33 10.34 -0.99
CA LEU A 206 -25.14 8.90 -0.81
C LEU A 206 -24.25 8.61 0.40
N GLN A 207 -24.50 7.49 1.06
CA GLN A 207 -23.57 6.85 1.99
C GLN A 207 -23.01 5.60 1.31
N LEU A 208 -21.69 5.51 1.12
CA LEU A 208 -21.06 4.40 0.39
C LEU A 208 -20.08 3.67 1.32
N ARG A 209 -20.31 2.39 1.61
CA ARG A 209 -19.41 1.54 2.40
C ARG A 209 -18.95 0.34 1.60
N ALA A 210 -17.68 0.35 1.18
CA ALA A 210 -17.06 -0.81 0.58
C ALA A 210 -16.63 -1.79 1.69
N GLY A 211 -16.62 -3.09 1.37
CA GLY A 211 -15.87 -4.07 2.15
C GLY A 211 -14.37 -3.96 1.88
N ASP A 212 -13.60 -4.86 2.48
CA ASP A 212 -12.15 -4.89 2.31
C ASP A 212 -11.75 -5.39 0.92
N GLY A 213 -10.68 -4.82 0.37
CA GLY A 213 -10.00 -5.40 -0.80
C GLY A 213 -9.21 -6.65 -0.41
N SER A 214 -9.00 -7.56 -1.35
CA SER A 214 -8.13 -8.71 -1.12
C SER A 214 -6.66 -8.34 -1.26
N ASN A 215 -5.80 -9.02 -0.51
CA ASN A 215 -4.35 -8.95 -0.71
C ASN A 215 -3.98 -9.24 -2.17
N GLY A 216 -2.99 -8.52 -2.69
CA GLY A 216 -2.39 -8.81 -3.98
C GLY A 216 -1.73 -10.20 -4.04
N GLU A 217 -1.28 -10.59 -5.22
CA GLU A 217 -0.30 -11.67 -5.31
C GLU A 217 1.03 -11.21 -4.71
N ASN A 218 1.59 -12.05 -3.85
CA ASN A 218 2.94 -11.83 -3.36
C ASN A 218 3.87 -11.97 -4.57
N ALA A 219 4.83 -11.08 -4.65
CA ALA A 219 5.90 -11.26 -5.60
C ALA A 219 6.81 -12.41 -5.15
N ASP A 220 7.54 -13.01 -6.09
CA ASP A 220 8.66 -13.87 -5.74
C ASP A 220 9.78 -13.02 -5.12
N ASP A 221 10.49 -13.60 -4.15
CA ASP A 221 11.70 -13.01 -3.61
C ASP A 221 12.75 -12.87 -4.74
N GLY A 222 13.52 -11.79 -4.68
CA GLY A 222 14.70 -11.66 -5.54
C GLY A 222 15.71 -12.78 -5.24
N ALA A 223 16.52 -13.15 -6.24
CA ALA A 223 17.64 -14.05 -5.99
C ALA A 223 18.61 -13.42 -4.97
N SER A 224 19.10 -14.22 -4.02
CA SER A 224 20.23 -13.83 -3.19
C SER A 224 21.44 -13.50 -4.06
N GLY A 225 22.25 -12.52 -3.63
CA GLY A 225 23.58 -12.34 -4.19
C GLY A 225 24.48 -13.53 -3.86
N ASP A 226 25.56 -13.70 -4.61
CA ASP A 226 26.61 -14.65 -4.24
C ASP A 226 27.30 -14.22 -2.95
N ASP A 227 27.67 -15.19 -2.12
CA ASP A 227 28.53 -14.96 -0.97
C ASP A 227 29.93 -14.51 -1.43
N GLY A 228 30.56 -13.65 -0.63
CA GLY A 228 31.99 -13.38 -0.77
C GLY A 228 32.81 -14.64 -0.47
N GLY A 229 33.95 -14.79 -1.13
CA GLY A 229 34.90 -15.85 -0.82
C GLY A 229 35.59 -15.61 0.53
N ASP A 230 35.83 -16.70 1.25
CA ASP A 230 36.66 -16.67 2.45
C ASP A 230 38.10 -16.27 2.11
N ALA A 231 38.71 -15.46 2.97
CA ALA A 231 40.11 -15.12 2.84
C ALA A 231 41.00 -16.20 3.44
N GLU A 232 42.22 -16.37 2.92
CA GLU A 232 43.14 -17.36 3.46
C GLU A 232 43.74 -16.91 4.80
N THR A 233 44.10 -17.88 5.64
CA THR A 233 44.89 -17.61 6.84
C THR A 233 46.34 -17.32 6.45
N GLY A 234 47.00 -16.39 7.15
CA GLY A 234 48.43 -16.15 6.98
C GLY A 234 49.30 -17.35 7.37
N ALA A 235 50.51 -17.41 6.82
CA ALA A 235 51.47 -18.45 7.15
C ALA A 235 51.95 -18.35 8.60
N GLN A 236 52.41 -19.47 9.16
CA GLN A 236 53.10 -19.49 10.46
C GLN A 236 54.41 -18.70 10.40
N GLY A 237 54.93 -18.33 11.57
CA GLY A 237 56.08 -17.45 11.77
C GLY A 237 57.23 -17.58 10.76
N GLY A 238 57.78 -16.44 10.35
CA GLY A 238 58.94 -16.37 9.46
C GLY A 238 60.24 -16.89 10.10
N SER A 239 61.24 -17.16 9.27
CA SER A 239 62.61 -17.43 9.72
C SER A 239 63.37 -16.13 10.02
N GLU A 240 64.65 -16.25 10.33
CA GLU A 240 65.54 -15.10 10.55
C GLU A 240 65.67 -14.21 9.29
N ASP A 241 65.57 -14.81 8.10
CA ASP A 241 65.81 -14.13 6.82
C ASP A 241 64.56 -14.04 5.92
N THR A 242 63.47 -14.71 6.28
CA THR A 242 62.25 -14.78 5.46
C THR A 242 61.01 -14.48 6.29
N ARG A 243 60.20 -13.50 5.86
CA ARG A 243 58.91 -13.20 6.51
C ARG A 243 57.86 -14.26 6.20
N ALA A 244 56.99 -14.53 7.17
CA ALA A 244 55.77 -15.29 6.91
C ALA A 244 54.89 -14.53 5.92
N ALA A 245 54.38 -15.20 4.88
CA ALA A 245 53.39 -14.58 4.00
C ALA A 245 52.09 -14.31 4.77
N GLY A 246 51.47 -13.15 4.54
CA GLY A 246 50.08 -12.94 4.93
C GLY A 246 49.12 -13.70 4.01
N GLY A 247 47.89 -13.92 4.46
CA GLY A 247 46.87 -14.67 3.72
C GLY A 247 46.40 -13.95 2.46
N ALA A 248 46.02 -14.71 1.44
CA ALA A 248 45.35 -14.18 0.26
C ALA A 248 44.00 -13.53 0.62
N PRO A 249 43.59 -12.48 -0.12
CA PRO A 249 42.26 -11.88 0.07
C PRO A 249 41.16 -12.86 -0.33
N GLY A 250 39.96 -12.66 0.22
CA GLY A 250 38.76 -13.34 -0.26
C GLY A 250 38.29 -12.81 -1.61
N ASP A 251 37.81 -13.71 -2.47
CA ASP A 251 37.28 -13.37 -3.80
C ASP A 251 35.87 -12.78 -3.72
N SER A 252 35.40 -12.14 -4.80
CA SER A 252 34.01 -11.70 -4.94
C SER A 252 33.61 -11.68 -6.40
N THR A 253 32.41 -12.18 -6.73
CA THR A 253 31.91 -12.24 -8.11
C THR A 253 31.64 -10.85 -8.70
N CYS A 254 31.47 -9.82 -7.85
CA CYS A 254 31.35 -8.42 -8.28
C CYS A 254 32.70 -7.68 -8.41
N GLY A 255 33.84 -8.36 -8.19
CA GLY A 255 35.19 -7.79 -8.29
C GLY A 255 35.63 -6.96 -7.08
N ALA A 256 34.80 -6.94 -6.03
CA ALA A 256 35.08 -6.30 -4.74
C ALA A 256 35.91 -7.22 -3.83
N MET A 257 37.12 -7.56 -4.26
CA MET A 257 38.04 -8.41 -3.50
C MET A 257 38.41 -7.81 -2.15
N GLY A 258 38.64 -8.67 -1.17
CA GLY A 258 39.15 -8.27 0.14
C GLY A 258 40.61 -7.80 0.11
N GLY A 259 41.10 -7.35 1.26
CA GLY A 259 42.48 -6.93 1.45
C GLY A 259 43.42 -8.10 1.71
N ARG A 260 44.64 -8.06 1.20
CA ARG A 260 45.65 -9.10 1.47
C ARG A 260 46.20 -8.94 2.88
N GLY A 261 46.38 -10.04 3.61
CA GLY A 261 47.01 -10.04 4.93
C GLY A 261 48.46 -9.53 4.89
N GLY A 262 48.87 -8.85 5.95
CA GLY A 262 50.22 -8.35 6.14
C GLY A 262 51.23 -9.48 6.39
N SER A 263 52.47 -9.30 5.94
CA SER A 263 53.53 -10.28 6.18
C SER A 263 53.96 -10.28 7.65
N GLY A 264 54.33 -11.44 8.17
CA GLY A 264 54.82 -11.57 9.55
C GLY A 264 56.17 -10.88 9.78
N GLY A 265 56.49 -10.55 11.02
CA GLY A 265 57.79 -9.99 11.39
C GLY A 265 58.96 -10.97 11.19
N LEU A 266 60.15 -10.45 10.87
CA LEU A 266 61.40 -11.24 10.91
C LEU A 266 61.72 -11.63 12.36
N ALA A 267 62.32 -12.80 12.57
CA ALA A 267 62.54 -13.37 13.91
C ALA A 267 63.27 -12.43 14.89
N LEU A 268 64.12 -11.51 14.40
CA LEU A 268 65.01 -10.72 15.26
C LEU A 268 64.74 -9.21 15.28
N THR A 269 64.04 -8.63 14.29
CA THR A 269 64.12 -7.16 14.09
C THR A 269 62.84 -6.47 13.58
N GLY A 270 61.68 -7.12 13.51
CA GLY A 270 60.50 -6.47 12.93
C GLY A 270 59.17 -6.83 13.56
N ALA A 271 58.32 -5.82 13.73
CA ALA A 271 56.87 -6.03 13.72
C ALA A 271 56.44 -6.56 12.35
N GLY A 272 55.30 -7.26 12.28
CA GLY A 272 54.69 -7.59 11.00
C GLY A 272 54.27 -6.35 10.23
N GLU A 273 54.12 -6.51 8.91
CA GLU A 273 53.62 -5.47 8.03
C GLU A 273 52.10 -5.35 8.15
N MET A 274 51.57 -4.16 7.84
CA MET A 274 50.12 -3.96 7.72
C MET A 274 49.62 -4.63 6.44
N GLY A 275 48.43 -5.24 6.50
CA GLY A 275 47.74 -5.74 5.32
C GLY A 275 47.32 -4.60 4.38
N SER A 276 46.99 -4.94 3.13
CA SER A 276 46.48 -3.96 2.16
C SER A 276 44.96 -3.80 2.29
N MET A 277 44.43 -2.64 1.89
CA MET A 277 42.98 -2.51 1.67
C MET A 277 42.54 -3.27 0.42
N GLY A 278 41.40 -3.95 0.51
CA GLY A 278 40.71 -4.54 -0.64
C GLY A 278 39.92 -3.52 -1.43
N SER A 279 39.55 -3.86 -2.67
CA SER A 279 38.63 -3.05 -3.49
C SER A 279 37.20 -3.06 -2.92
N GLY A 280 36.84 -4.11 -2.16
CA GLY A 280 35.56 -4.24 -1.45
C GLY A 280 35.52 -3.58 -0.07
N GLY A 281 36.54 -2.81 0.31
CA GLY A 281 36.57 -2.08 1.59
C GLY A 281 37.04 -2.89 2.79
N ALA A 282 37.07 -4.23 2.71
CA ALA A 282 37.68 -5.07 3.75
C ALA A 282 39.21 -4.97 3.72
N ALA A 283 39.85 -4.57 4.82
CA ALA A 283 41.30 -4.56 4.95
C ALA A 283 41.85 -5.93 5.39
N GLY A 284 43.03 -6.29 4.90
CA GLY A 284 43.75 -7.46 5.41
C GLY A 284 44.33 -7.21 6.81
N GLY A 285 44.43 -8.27 7.61
CA GLY A 285 44.95 -8.21 8.97
C GLY A 285 46.45 -7.91 9.01
N THR A 286 46.93 -7.30 10.09
CA THR A 286 48.36 -7.02 10.29
C THR A 286 49.14 -8.29 10.64
N GLY A 287 50.37 -8.41 10.18
CA GLY A 287 51.25 -9.52 10.57
C GLY A 287 51.62 -9.47 12.05
N GLY A 288 51.82 -10.65 12.65
CA GLY A 288 52.18 -10.81 14.04
C GLY A 288 53.56 -10.24 14.38
N ALA A 289 53.66 -9.63 15.56
CA ALA A 289 54.93 -9.10 16.09
C ALA A 289 55.83 -10.23 16.63
N ASN A 290 57.16 -10.02 16.59
CA ASN A 290 58.09 -10.88 17.32
C ASN A 290 57.97 -10.64 18.84
N ARG A 291 58.34 -11.63 19.66
CA ARG A 291 58.33 -11.50 21.14
C ARG A 291 59.68 -11.04 21.74
N GLY A 292 60.57 -10.50 20.92
CA GLY A 292 61.90 -10.06 21.33
C GLY A 292 62.80 -11.20 21.86
N TYR A 293 64.01 -10.84 22.25
CA TYR A 293 65.09 -11.76 22.67
C TYR A 293 64.86 -12.52 23.98
N SER A 294 63.70 -12.35 24.64
CA SER A 294 63.58 -12.73 26.05
C SER A 294 63.38 -14.23 26.29
N GLU A 295 62.74 -14.99 25.40
CA GLU A 295 62.60 -16.46 25.54
C GLU A 295 62.40 -17.11 24.15
N PRO A 296 62.88 -18.36 23.91
CA PRO A 296 62.50 -19.13 22.74
C PRO A 296 60.99 -19.36 22.76
N GLY A 297 60.28 -18.60 21.93
CA GLY A 297 58.83 -18.65 21.86
C GLY A 297 58.38 -18.26 20.46
N VAL A 298 57.33 -18.95 20.00
CA VAL A 298 56.64 -18.66 18.74
C VAL A 298 56.19 -17.20 18.73
N GLY A 299 56.43 -16.47 17.63
CA GLY A 299 55.95 -15.10 17.47
C GLY A 299 54.42 -15.01 17.63
N GLY A 300 53.91 -13.80 17.86
CA GLY A 300 52.47 -13.60 17.99
C GLY A 300 51.72 -14.00 16.71
N PRO A 301 50.47 -14.49 16.79
CA PRO A 301 49.63 -14.62 15.61
C PRO A 301 49.41 -13.24 14.96
N GLY A 302 49.18 -13.22 13.64
CA GLY A 302 48.69 -12.01 12.99
C GLY A 302 47.24 -11.72 13.35
N ASP A 303 46.81 -10.48 13.12
CA ASP A 303 45.42 -10.09 13.32
C ASP A 303 44.54 -10.67 12.20
N PRO A 304 43.26 -10.98 12.48
CA PRO A 304 42.31 -11.33 11.43
C PRO A 304 42.10 -10.15 10.48
N GLY A 305 41.75 -10.42 9.22
CA GLY A 305 41.26 -9.38 8.32
C GLY A 305 39.87 -8.89 8.72
N MET A 306 39.45 -7.75 8.16
CA MET A 306 38.10 -7.22 8.36
C MET A 306 37.07 -8.07 7.60
N GLU A 307 35.88 -8.18 8.18
CA GLU A 307 34.70 -8.73 7.49
C GLU A 307 34.34 -7.84 6.28
N ALA A 308 33.73 -8.45 5.27
CA ALA A 308 33.24 -7.73 4.12
C ALA A 308 31.91 -7.01 4.41
N SER A 309 31.54 -6.06 3.53
CA SER A 309 30.19 -5.49 3.55
C SER A 309 29.20 -6.42 2.88
N ASP A 310 28.03 -6.57 3.48
CA ASP A 310 26.87 -7.21 2.86
C ASP A 310 26.46 -6.48 1.57
N GLY A 311 25.85 -7.22 0.65
CA GLY A 311 25.21 -6.64 -0.52
C GLY A 311 23.97 -5.84 -0.12
N ALA A 312 23.61 -4.83 -0.93
CA ALA A 312 22.35 -4.12 -0.78
C ALA A 312 21.15 -5.01 -1.16
N ASP A 313 20.05 -4.89 -0.41
CA ASP A 313 18.77 -5.52 -0.73
C ASP A 313 18.23 -5.07 -2.10
N GLY A 314 17.44 -5.94 -2.70
CA GLY A 314 16.68 -5.62 -3.91
C GLY A 314 15.62 -4.54 -3.68
N ALA A 315 15.30 -3.78 -4.73
CA ALA A 315 14.15 -2.87 -4.69
C ALA A 315 12.84 -3.66 -4.73
N ALA A 316 11.85 -3.25 -3.93
CA ALA A 316 10.49 -3.78 -4.02
C ALA A 316 9.90 -3.49 -5.42
N GLY A 317 9.16 -4.43 -5.97
CA GLY A 317 8.51 -4.23 -7.25
C GLY A 317 7.39 -3.18 -7.13
N GLY A 318 7.55 -2.07 -7.85
CA GLY A 318 6.51 -1.03 -7.92
C GLY A 318 5.51 -1.35 -9.04
N ALA A 319 4.25 -1.60 -8.69
CA ALA A 319 3.20 -1.66 -9.68
C ALA A 319 1.94 -0.94 -9.18
N ALA A 320 1.50 0.07 -9.94
CA ALA A 320 0.18 0.66 -9.80
C ALA A 320 -0.83 -0.21 -10.55
N GLY A 321 -2.03 -0.39 -9.99
CA GLY A 321 -3.10 -1.09 -10.69
C GLY A 321 -3.52 -0.39 -11.99
N THR A 322 -4.32 -1.08 -12.78
CA THR A 322 -4.87 -0.55 -14.04
C THR A 322 -6.39 -0.52 -13.98
N LEU A 323 -7.00 0.30 -14.84
CA LEU A 323 -8.44 0.19 -15.10
C LEU A 323 -8.63 -0.71 -16.31
N SER A 324 -9.46 -1.73 -16.19
CA SER A 324 -9.88 -2.56 -17.30
C SER A 324 -10.78 -1.76 -18.27
N ALA A 325 -11.00 -2.32 -19.46
CA ALA A 325 -11.82 -1.68 -20.49
C ALA A 325 -13.29 -1.47 -20.07
N ASP A 326 -13.80 -2.29 -19.13
CA ASP A 326 -15.13 -2.19 -18.52
C ASP A 326 -15.15 -1.34 -17.23
N GLY A 327 -14.08 -0.59 -16.97
CA GLY A 327 -14.01 0.36 -15.86
C GLY A 327 -13.76 -0.28 -14.49
N ARG A 328 -13.39 -1.56 -14.42
CA ARG A 328 -13.01 -2.22 -13.17
C ARG A 328 -11.57 -1.84 -12.81
N TYR A 329 -11.34 -1.46 -11.55
CA TYR A 329 -9.97 -1.37 -11.06
C TYR A 329 -9.41 -2.77 -10.88
N VAL A 330 -8.29 -3.02 -11.52
CA VAL A 330 -7.48 -4.24 -11.40
C VAL A 330 -6.24 -3.84 -10.63
N PRO A 331 -6.18 -4.12 -9.31
CA PRO A 331 -4.96 -4.00 -8.52
C PRO A 331 -3.79 -4.66 -9.25
N ALA A 332 -2.63 -4.03 -9.21
CA ALA A 332 -1.46 -4.70 -9.74
C ALA A 332 -1.10 -5.90 -8.86
N ALA A 333 -0.60 -6.97 -9.47
CA ALA A 333 0.16 -7.94 -8.73
C ALA A 333 1.40 -7.27 -8.12
N GLY A 334 1.87 -7.75 -6.97
CA GLY A 334 3.21 -7.39 -6.50
C GLY A 334 4.20 -7.75 -7.60
N ALA A 335 5.04 -6.79 -8.01
CA ALA A 335 6.11 -7.10 -8.95
C ALA A 335 7.27 -7.77 -8.20
N MET A 336 7.94 -8.73 -8.85
CA MET A 336 9.17 -9.34 -8.33
C MET A 336 10.12 -8.24 -7.89
N GLY A 337 10.64 -8.36 -6.66
CA GLY A 337 11.72 -7.50 -6.22
C GLY A 337 12.92 -7.68 -7.13
N THR A 338 13.79 -6.67 -7.26
CA THR A 338 15.06 -6.93 -7.94
C THR A 338 15.89 -7.88 -7.09
N ALA A 339 16.84 -8.60 -7.69
CA ALA A 339 17.85 -9.29 -6.89
C ALA A 339 18.60 -8.27 -6.02
N GLY A 340 19.05 -8.72 -4.84
CA GLY A 340 20.05 -7.99 -4.07
C GLY A 340 21.37 -7.94 -4.84
N THR A 341 22.27 -7.05 -4.43
CA THR A 341 23.65 -7.06 -4.94
C THR A 341 24.49 -8.09 -4.18
N ALA A 342 25.58 -8.57 -4.78
CA ALA A 342 26.51 -9.46 -4.10
C ALA A 342 27.29 -8.72 -2.99
N GLY A 343 27.66 -9.44 -1.93
CA GLY A 343 28.54 -8.92 -0.88
C GLY A 343 29.99 -8.77 -1.35
N GLY A 344 30.79 -8.03 -0.56
CA GLY A 344 32.24 -7.95 -0.76
C GLY A 344 32.97 -9.22 -0.32
N GLY A 345 34.24 -9.38 -0.73
CA GLY A 345 35.11 -10.45 -0.23
C GLY A 345 35.80 -10.05 1.10
N GLY A 346 35.99 -11.01 2.01
CA GLY A 346 36.61 -10.78 3.32
C GLY A 346 38.11 -10.49 3.25
N GLY A 347 38.66 -9.79 4.24
CA GLY A 347 40.09 -9.52 4.35
C GLY A 347 40.92 -10.74 4.80
N GLY A 348 42.08 -10.95 4.18
CA GLY A 348 43.03 -12.02 4.54
C GLY A 348 43.68 -11.84 5.90
N GLY A 349 43.90 -12.93 6.63
CA GLY A 349 44.55 -12.91 7.94
C GLY A 349 46.04 -12.56 7.84
N GLY A 350 46.57 -11.84 8.83
CA GLY A 350 48.00 -11.52 8.91
C GLY A 350 48.88 -12.76 9.14
N GLY A 351 50.10 -12.77 8.59
CA GLY A 351 51.09 -13.83 8.84
C GLY A 351 51.61 -13.80 10.27
N GLY A 352 51.91 -14.96 10.87
CA GLY A 352 52.46 -15.05 12.22
C GLY A 352 53.85 -14.42 12.35
N GLY A 353 54.20 -13.95 13.55
CA GLY A 353 55.54 -13.41 13.84
C GLY A 353 56.62 -14.50 13.83
N GLY A 354 57.84 -14.14 13.44
CA GLY A 354 58.95 -15.09 13.34
C GLY A 354 59.35 -15.74 14.67
N GLU A 355 59.79 -17.00 14.58
CA GLU A 355 60.32 -17.77 15.72
C GLU A 355 61.85 -17.69 15.72
N SER A 356 62.43 -17.32 16.86
CA SER A 356 63.89 -17.34 17.04
C SER A 356 64.30 -18.69 17.61
N THR A 357 65.08 -19.46 16.85
CA THR A 357 65.65 -20.73 17.31
C THR A 357 67.04 -20.57 17.92
N VAL A 358 67.40 -19.34 18.36
CA VAL A 358 68.70 -19.07 19.00
C VAL A 358 68.89 -20.07 20.13
N SER A 359 69.72 -21.07 19.86
CA SER A 359 70.05 -22.10 20.83
C SER A 359 70.65 -21.37 22.03
N PRO A 360 70.20 -21.67 23.26
CA PRO A 360 70.76 -21.03 24.44
C PRO A 360 72.28 -21.17 24.38
N PRO A 361 73.05 -20.11 24.68
CA PRO A 361 74.49 -20.14 24.57
C PRO A 361 74.98 -21.38 25.32
N ARG A 362 75.64 -22.31 24.61
CA ARG A 362 76.19 -23.52 25.23
C ARG A 362 77.00 -23.04 26.41
N ARG A 363 76.54 -23.32 27.63
CA ARG A 363 77.33 -23.05 28.83
C ARG A 363 78.59 -23.88 28.66
N TYR A 364 79.69 -23.21 28.32
CA TYR A 364 81.01 -23.83 28.40
C TYR A 364 81.20 -24.16 29.88
N SER A 365 81.03 -25.43 30.25
CA SER A 365 81.44 -25.94 31.55
C SER A 365 82.98 -25.93 31.55
N GLY A 366 83.54 -24.94 32.24
CA GLY A 366 84.94 -24.95 32.63
C GLY A 366 85.21 -26.03 33.67
#